data_AF-A0A3M1T9J2-F1
#
_entry.id   AF-A0A3M1T9J2-F1
#
_cell.length_a   1.000
_cell.length_b   1.000
_cell.length_c   1.000
_cell.angle_alpha   90.00
_cell.angle_beta   90.00
_cell.angle_gamma   90.00
#
_symmetry.space_group_name_H-M   'P 1'
#
loop_
_entity.id
_entity.type
_entity.pdbx_description
1 polymer ?
#
loop_
_entity_poly.entity_id
_entity_poly.type
_entity_poly.pdbx_seq_one_letter_code
_entity_poly.pdbx_strand_id
1 'polypeptide(L)'
;MATSFFEGPEKKVEWVVVDGFPSLRSLGDERWEGIVRAARAQIISKLSSERCDAYLLSESTLLVYDEHATLITCGRTRLVDAVECALETIPPQAIAFLVLERKNEHFPREQPTDFATDARRLSELLPGRALRFGAEHSHAIELFHTLRPYEPDAEDTTLEVLMHGIAEAANPFRGDGGSDALARARSVGLGNVIPGFAVDDHAFTPAGYSLNALRGPHYFTFHVTPEDVGSYASFETNVDHRADPELVLRVVEPFRPQAFDVFAYAPDGEALSLEVPGYVLHQHVTAPVCGYGVSFLHFCRPAAGATGATPIALG
;
A
#
# COMPACT_ATOMS: atom_id res chain seq x y z
N MET A 1 -23.23 -1.73 20.94
CA MET A 1 -22.37 -2.80 20.37
C MET A 1 -20.99 -2.20 20.24
N ALA A 2 -19.92 -2.91 20.62
CA ALA A 2 -18.57 -2.39 20.41
C ALA A 2 -18.38 -2.17 18.90
N THR A 3 -18.11 -0.94 18.48
CA THR A 3 -17.70 -0.64 17.11
C THR A 3 -16.42 -1.43 16.84
N SER A 4 -16.46 -2.39 15.91
CA SER A 4 -15.25 -3.03 15.44
C SER A 4 -14.40 -1.97 14.76
N PHE A 5 -13.20 -1.75 15.28
CA PHE A 5 -12.20 -0.87 14.69
C PHE A 5 -11.22 -1.74 13.91
N PHE A 6 -10.86 -1.27 12.71
CA PHE A 6 -9.77 -1.82 11.90
C PHE A 6 -8.91 -0.65 11.38
N GLU A 7 -7.59 -0.82 11.36
CA GLU A 7 -6.68 0.18 10.83
C GLU A 7 -6.44 -0.09 9.35
N GLY A 8 -7.15 0.61 8.47
CA GLY A 8 -6.94 0.53 7.03
C GLY A 8 -5.60 1.11 6.55
N PRO A 9 -5.15 2.29 7.01
CA PRO A 9 -3.89 2.89 6.57
C PRO A 9 -2.70 1.93 6.62
N GLU A 10 -1.98 1.87 5.50
CA GLU A 10 -0.99 0.84 5.25
C GLU A 10 0.41 1.18 5.76
N LYS A 11 1.16 0.11 5.97
CA LYS A 11 2.61 0.09 6.14
C LYS A 11 3.18 -0.72 4.98
N LYS A 12 4.16 -0.17 4.28
CA LYS A 12 4.83 -0.83 3.16
C LYS A 12 6.32 -0.93 3.43
N VAL A 13 6.91 -2.03 3.02
CA VAL A 13 8.36 -2.13 2.92
C VAL A 13 8.67 -2.75 1.58
N GLU A 14 9.68 -2.20 0.93
CA GLU A 14 10.25 -2.74 -0.28
C GLU A 14 11.75 -2.85 -0.09
N TRP A 15 12.31 -3.97 -0.55
CA TRP A 15 13.74 -4.16 -0.54
C TRP A 15 14.21 -4.78 -1.85
N VAL A 16 15.37 -4.30 -2.30
CA VAL A 16 16.06 -4.72 -3.51
C VAL A 16 17.40 -5.30 -3.08
N VAL A 17 17.77 -6.44 -3.66
CA VAL A 17 19.08 -7.06 -3.42
C VAL A 17 20.10 -6.65 -4.47
N VAL A 18 21.37 -6.75 -4.11
CA VAL A 18 22.50 -6.50 -5.02
C VAL A 18 22.55 -7.51 -6.16
N ASP A 19 23.11 -7.09 -7.30
CA ASP A 19 23.40 -7.98 -8.42
C ASP A 19 24.19 -9.22 -7.98
N GLY A 20 23.77 -10.38 -8.49
CA GLY A 20 24.40 -11.67 -8.19
C GLY A 20 23.96 -12.30 -6.87
N PHE A 21 23.10 -11.66 -6.07
CA PHE A 21 22.39 -12.35 -5.01
C PHE A 21 21.43 -13.40 -5.61
N PRO A 22 21.26 -14.59 -4.98
CA PRO A 22 20.30 -15.58 -5.47
C PRO A 22 18.88 -15.01 -5.53
N SER A 23 18.07 -15.51 -6.49
CA SER A 23 16.70 -15.05 -6.67
C SER A 23 15.89 -15.07 -5.36
N LEU A 24 15.29 -13.93 -5.03
CA LEU A 24 13.99 -13.74 -4.36
C LEU A 24 13.12 -14.98 -4.19
N ARG A 25 12.69 -15.46 -5.36
CA ARG A 25 11.71 -16.52 -5.51
C ARG A 25 12.28 -17.89 -5.19
N SER A 26 13.60 -18.06 -5.31
CA SER A 26 14.29 -19.30 -4.96
C SER A 26 14.36 -19.57 -3.45
N LEU A 27 14.01 -18.60 -2.60
CA LEU A 27 13.90 -18.80 -1.15
C LEU A 27 12.77 -19.76 -0.76
N GLY A 28 11.76 -19.92 -1.62
CA GLY A 28 10.65 -20.86 -1.45
C GLY A 28 9.53 -20.36 -0.53
N ASP A 29 8.34 -20.93 -0.73
CA ASP A 29 7.09 -20.48 -0.10
C ASP A 29 7.15 -20.57 1.44
N GLU A 30 7.79 -21.60 2.00
CA GLU A 30 7.92 -21.76 3.46
C GLU A 30 8.71 -20.60 4.10
N ARG A 31 9.73 -20.09 3.40
CA ARG A 31 10.53 -18.96 3.90
C ARG A 31 9.72 -17.68 3.88
N TRP A 32 8.99 -17.43 2.80
CA TRP A 32 8.10 -16.28 2.66
C TRP A 32 6.95 -16.31 3.66
N GLU A 33 6.37 -17.48 3.91
CA GLU A 33 5.36 -17.65 4.97
C GLU A 33 5.95 -17.34 6.35
N GLY A 34 7.20 -17.72 6.62
CA GLY A 34 7.94 -17.33 7.83
C GLY A 34 8.04 -15.82 8.01
N ILE A 35 8.45 -15.11 6.96
CA ILE A 35 8.59 -13.64 6.94
C ILE A 35 7.23 -12.96 7.15
N VAL A 36 6.19 -13.39 6.42
CA VAL A 36 4.81 -12.87 6.56
C VAL A 36 4.27 -13.10 7.97
N ARG A 37 4.53 -14.28 8.55
CA ARG A 37 4.11 -14.62 9.92
C ARG A 37 4.81 -13.75 10.96
N ALA A 38 6.06 -13.36 10.74
CA ALA A 38 6.78 -12.43 11.61
C ALA A 38 6.11 -11.04 11.65
N ALA A 39 5.57 -10.58 10.51
CA ALA A 39 4.72 -9.37 10.45
C ALA A 39 3.34 -9.54 11.10
N ARG A 40 2.98 -10.72 11.61
CA ARG A 40 1.64 -11.07 12.13
C ARG A 40 0.55 -11.09 11.04
N ALA A 41 0.95 -11.39 9.81
CA ALA A 41 0.04 -11.63 8.69
C ALA A 41 0.01 -13.12 8.32
N GLN A 42 -0.91 -13.50 7.44
CA GLN A 42 -1.06 -14.87 6.94
C GLN A 42 -1.28 -14.85 5.42
N ILE A 43 -0.66 -15.80 4.72
CA ILE A 43 -0.89 -16.06 3.29
C ILE A 43 -2.22 -16.80 3.11
N ILE A 44 -3.05 -16.31 2.19
CA ILE A 44 -4.35 -16.89 1.83
C ILE A 44 -4.24 -17.68 0.52
N SER A 45 -3.62 -17.06 -0.47
CA SER A 45 -3.48 -17.60 -1.81
C SER A 45 -2.24 -17.01 -2.49
N LYS A 46 -1.88 -17.60 -3.63
CA LYS A 46 -0.72 -17.22 -4.43
C LYS A 46 -1.12 -17.20 -5.90
N LEU A 47 -0.77 -16.12 -6.58
CA LEU A 47 -0.79 -15.97 -8.03
C LEU A 47 0.65 -15.80 -8.51
N SER A 48 1.04 -16.52 -9.56
CA SER A 48 2.39 -16.44 -10.11
C SER A 48 2.37 -16.05 -11.58
N SER A 49 3.36 -15.24 -11.97
CA SER A 49 3.75 -14.98 -13.35
C SER A 49 5.15 -15.53 -13.62
N GLU A 50 5.65 -15.29 -14.83
CA GLU A 50 7.04 -15.59 -15.18
C GLU A 50 8.05 -14.80 -14.33
N ARG A 51 7.65 -13.63 -13.81
CA ARG A 51 8.55 -12.66 -13.14
C ARG A 51 8.22 -12.38 -11.67
N CYS A 52 6.99 -12.63 -11.24
CA CYS A 52 6.52 -12.29 -9.90
C CYS A 52 5.71 -13.44 -9.27
N ASP A 53 5.91 -13.67 -7.99
CA ASP A 53 5.00 -14.41 -7.12
C ASP A 53 4.25 -13.41 -6.22
N ALA A 54 2.95 -13.24 -6.46
CA ALA A 54 2.07 -12.41 -5.64
C ALA A 54 1.29 -13.28 -4.65
N TYR A 55 1.49 -13.02 -3.36
CA TYR A 55 0.79 -13.67 -2.27
C TYR A 55 -0.28 -12.73 -1.74
N LEU A 56 -1.53 -13.15 -1.83
CA LEU A 56 -2.63 -12.46 -1.18
C LEU A 56 -2.59 -12.79 0.32
N LEU A 57 -2.59 -11.76 1.16
CA LEU A 57 -2.58 -11.89 2.61
C LEU A 57 -3.92 -11.41 3.20
N SER A 58 -4.10 -11.59 4.51
CA SER A 58 -5.24 -11.00 5.24
C SER A 58 -5.21 -9.47 5.16
N GLU A 59 -6.03 -8.88 4.27
CA GLU A 59 -6.12 -7.45 3.96
C GLU A 59 -4.80 -6.81 3.49
N SER A 60 -3.94 -7.57 2.82
CA SER A 60 -2.53 -7.20 2.62
C SER A 60 -1.92 -7.99 1.46
N THR A 61 -0.71 -7.65 1.04
CA THR A 61 -0.06 -8.28 -0.12
C THR A 61 1.44 -8.43 0.07
N LEU A 62 2.00 -9.54 -0.42
CA LEU A 62 3.44 -9.72 -0.64
C LEU A 62 3.69 -9.98 -2.13
N LEU A 63 4.63 -9.25 -2.72
CA LEU A 63 5.09 -9.42 -4.10
C LEU A 63 6.56 -9.83 -4.07
N VAL A 64 6.92 -10.91 -4.74
CA VAL A 64 8.29 -11.42 -4.77
C VAL A 64 8.77 -11.58 -6.21
N TYR A 65 9.78 -10.82 -6.57
CA TYR A 65 10.52 -10.88 -7.83
C TYR A 65 11.88 -11.55 -7.59
N ASP A 66 12.71 -11.69 -8.62
CA ASP A 66 14.03 -12.29 -8.45
C ASP A 66 14.99 -11.37 -7.67
N GLU A 67 14.85 -10.05 -7.87
CA GLU A 67 15.75 -9.02 -7.36
C GLU A 67 15.15 -8.15 -6.26
N HIS A 68 13.82 -8.17 -6.08
CA HIS A 68 13.15 -7.33 -5.08
C HIS A 68 11.90 -7.99 -4.52
N ALA A 69 11.46 -7.50 -3.36
CA ALA A 69 10.19 -7.88 -2.78
C ALA A 69 9.52 -6.71 -2.07
N THR A 70 8.20 -6.66 -2.15
CA THR A 70 7.35 -5.62 -1.57
C THR A 70 6.32 -6.27 -0.66
N LEU A 71 6.29 -5.87 0.61
CA LEU A 71 5.33 -6.34 1.60
C LEU A 71 4.51 -5.15 2.11
N ILE A 72 3.22 -5.17 1.78
CA ILE A 72 2.24 -4.18 2.17
C ILE A 72 1.35 -4.81 3.22
N THR A 73 1.22 -4.15 4.37
CA THR A 73 0.40 -4.65 5.48
C THR A 73 -0.48 -3.55 6.09
N CYS A 74 -1.63 -3.94 6.62
CA CYS A 74 -2.55 -3.05 7.34
C CYS A 74 -2.80 -3.54 8.77
N GLY A 75 -3.74 -2.92 9.49
CA GLY A 75 -4.11 -3.35 10.82
C GLY A 75 -3.01 -3.10 11.85
N ARG A 76 -2.77 -4.08 12.71
CA ARG A 76 -1.80 -4.03 13.83
C ARG A 76 -0.55 -4.87 13.57
N THR A 77 -0.21 -5.05 12.30
CA THR A 77 0.98 -5.80 11.85
C THR A 77 2.28 -5.16 12.31
N ARG A 78 3.36 -5.95 12.27
CA ARG A 78 4.70 -5.55 12.71
C ARG A 78 5.71 -5.68 11.58
N LEU A 79 5.65 -4.74 10.65
CA LEU A 79 6.38 -4.86 9.38
C LEU A 79 7.91 -4.96 9.57
N VAL A 80 8.48 -4.25 10.54
CA VAL A 80 9.91 -4.34 10.86
C VAL A 80 10.33 -5.72 11.39
N ASP A 81 9.44 -6.44 12.08
CA ASP A 81 9.73 -7.82 12.53
C ASP A 81 9.88 -8.76 11.32
N ALA A 82 9.15 -8.52 10.21
CA ALA A 82 9.35 -9.25 8.95
C ALA A 82 10.66 -8.89 8.26
N VAL A 83 11.08 -7.62 8.28
CA VAL A 83 12.39 -7.21 7.74
C VAL A 83 13.52 -7.89 8.51
N GLU A 84 13.48 -7.84 9.85
CA GLU A 84 14.47 -8.53 10.70
C GLU A 84 14.52 -10.03 10.40
N CYS A 85 13.35 -10.67 10.24
CA CYS A 85 13.28 -12.06 9.83
C CYS A 85 13.93 -12.27 8.46
N ALA A 86 13.58 -11.48 7.43
CA ALA A 86 14.14 -11.60 6.08
C ALA A 86 15.67 -11.49 6.08
N LEU A 87 16.22 -10.59 6.91
CA LEU A 87 17.66 -10.36 7.04
C LEU A 87 18.47 -11.55 7.58
N GLU A 88 17.81 -12.56 8.17
CA GLU A 88 18.47 -13.82 8.56
C GLU A 88 18.95 -14.63 7.34
N THR A 89 18.32 -14.43 6.17
CA THR A 89 18.71 -15.09 4.91
C THR A 89 19.26 -14.12 3.88
N ILE A 90 18.82 -12.87 3.89
CA ILE A 90 19.30 -11.80 3.03
C ILE A 90 20.20 -10.90 3.89
N PRO A 91 21.51 -11.15 3.98
CA PRO A 91 22.37 -10.41 4.90
C PRO A 91 22.32 -8.90 4.57
N PRO A 92 22.49 -7.99 5.55
CA PRO A 92 22.40 -6.54 5.32
C PRO A 92 23.30 -6.01 4.20
N GLN A 93 24.42 -6.68 3.92
CA GLN A 93 25.33 -6.33 2.82
C GLN A 93 24.73 -6.60 1.45
N ALA A 94 23.81 -7.58 1.34
CA ALA A 94 23.09 -7.92 0.12
C ALA A 94 21.92 -6.98 -0.17
N ILE A 95 21.50 -6.12 0.77
CA ILE A 95 20.46 -5.11 0.52
C ILE A 95 21.07 -3.94 -0.26
N ALA A 96 20.65 -3.77 -1.52
CA ALA A 96 21.02 -2.65 -2.37
C ALA A 96 20.22 -1.40 -1.98
N PHE A 97 18.91 -1.57 -1.79
CA PHE A 97 17.96 -0.52 -1.43
C PHE A 97 16.89 -1.12 -0.51
N LEU A 98 16.46 -0.34 0.48
CA LEU A 98 15.27 -0.64 1.26
C LEU A 98 14.55 0.66 1.57
N VAL A 99 13.23 0.64 1.42
CA VAL A 99 12.32 1.70 1.85
C VAL A 99 11.25 1.11 2.77
N LEU A 100 10.98 1.79 3.88
CA LEU A 100 9.84 1.56 4.75
C LEU A 100 8.95 2.80 4.69
N GLU A 101 7.67 2.59 4.45
CA GLU A 101 6.65 3.63 4.38
C GLU A 101 5.55 3.35 5.39
N ARG A 102 5.06 4.41 6.04
CA ARG A 102 3.88 4.36 6.89
C ARG A 102 3.00 5.56 6.59
N LYS A 103 1.79 5.29 6.11
CA LYS A 103 0.74 6.30 6.04
C LYS A 103 0.32 6.63 7.48
N ASN A 104 0.16 7.92 7.79
CA ASN A 104 -0.27 8.33 9.13
C ASN A 104 -1.61 7.68 9.50
N GLU A 105 -1.67 7.10 10.69
CA GLU A 105 -2.76 6.23 11.11
C GLU A 105 -4.04 6.99 11.44
N HIS A 106 -5.19 6.33 11.24
CA HIS A 106 -6.47 6.79 11.77
C HIS A 106 -6.54 6.53 13.27
N PHE A 107 -5.92 5.47 13.76
CA PHE A 107 -5.98 5.06 15.16
C PHE A 107 -4.58 4.80 15.75
N PRO A 108 -3.71 5.83 15.80
CA PRO A 108 -2.29 5.66 16.17
C PRO A 108 -2.09 5.08 17.57
N ARG A 109 -3.04 5.26 18.50
CA ARG A 109 -2.96 4.71 19.87
C ARG A 109 -3.17 3.21 19.95
N GLU A 110 -3.76 2.61 18.91
CA GLU A 110 -4.01 1.17 18.85
C GLU A 110 -2.85 0.39 18.20
N GLN A 111 -1.93 1.12 17.56
CA GLN A 111 -0.76 0.53 16.91
C GLN A 111 0.25 0.00 17.94
N PRO A 112 0.89 -1.14 17.66
CA PRO A 112 1.91 -1.71 18.56
C PRO A 112 3.21 -0.90 18.58
N THR A 113 3.52 -0.18 17.49
CA THR A 113 4.70 0.69 17.33
C THR A 113 4.35 1.91 16.48
N ASP A 114 5.14 2.97 16.61
CA ASP A 114 5.10 4.13 15.72
C ASP A 114 6.23 4.10 14.68
N PHE A 115 6.15 4.96 13.67
CA PHE A 115 7.16 5.07 12.63
C PHE A 115 8.55 5.37 13.18
N ALA A 116 8.67 6.30 14.14
CA ALA A 116 9.95 6.69 14.69
C ALA A 116 10.68 5.51 15.37
N THR A 117 9.93 4.62 16.02
CA THR A 117 10.46 3.40 16.63
C THR A 117 10.89 2.39 15.59
N ASP A 118 10.05 2.16 14.58
CA ASP A 118 10.35 1.25 13.47
C ASP A 118 11.57 1.71 12.67
N ALA A 119 11.64 2.98 12.29
CA ALA A 119 12.76 3.57 11.56
C ALA A 119 14.06 3.52 12.37
N ARG A 120 14.01 3.68 13.70
CA ARG A 120 15.19 3.56 14.56
C ARG A 120 15.73 2.13 14.57
N ARG A 121 14.85 1.13 14.71
CA ARG A 121 15.24 -0.28 14.63
C ARG A 121 15.88 -0.60 13.29
N LEU A 122 15.28 -0.16 12.18
CA LEU A 122 15.89 -0.34 10.86
C LEU A 122 17.25 0.35 10.74
N SER A 123 17.40 1.56 11.30
CA SER A 123 18.67 2.30 11.26
C SER A 123 19.82 1.62 12.01
N GLU A 124 19.52 0.74 12.98
CA GLU A 124 20.52 -0.08 13.68
C GLU A 124 21.03 -1.23 12.80
N LEU A 125 20.24 -1.67 11.83
CA LEU A 125 20.54 -2.79 10.92
C LEU A 125 21.13 -2.32 9.59
N LEU A 126 20.61 -1.21 9.07
CA LEU A 126 20.94 -0.64 7.77
C LEU A 126 21.06 0.89 7.90
N PRO A 127 22.21 1.50 7.57
CA PRO A 127 22.33 2.96 7.58
C PRO A 127 21.28 3.60 6.68
N GLY A 128 20.46 4.47 7.26
CA GLY A 128 19.32 5.08 6.59
C GLY A 128 19.00 6.47 7.13
N ARG A 129 18.03 7.11 6.49
CA ARG A 129 17.44 8.37 6.97
C ARG A 129 15.92 8.32 6.84
N ALA A 130 15.25 9.14 7.62
CA ALA A 130 13.80 9.29 7.58
C ALA A 130 13.37 10.64 6.99
N LEU A 131 12.24 10.64 6.30
CA LEU A 131 11.60 11.78 5.66
C LEU A 131 10.10 11.76 5.97
N ARG A 132 9.45 12.90 5.78
CA ARG A 132 7.99 13.03 5.81
C ARG A 132 7.54 13.75 4.56
N PHE A 133 6.54 13.19 3.90
CA PHE A 133 5.83 13.79 2.79
C PHE A 133 4.44 14.19 3.26
N GLY A 134 4.12 15.49 3.18
CA GLY A 134 2.89 16.05 3.76
C GLY A 134 3.14 16.73 5.12
N ALA A 135 2.06 17.21 5.73
CA ALA A 135 2.14 18.03 6.95
C ALA A 135 1.84 17.17 8.20
N GLU A 136 2.54 17.44 9.30
CA GLU A 136 2.48 16.65 10.54
C GLU A 136 1.08 16.52 11.14
N HIS A 137 0.24 17.54 10.98
CA HIS A 137 -1.12 17.58 11.50
C HIS A 137 -2.18 17.41 10.39
N SER A 138 -1.78 16.81 9.28
CA SER A 138 -2.63 16.55 8.12
C SER A 138 -2.30 15.16 7.55
N HIS A 139 -2.66 14.93 6.29
CA HIS A 139 -2.25 13.74 5.58
C HIS A 139 -0.74 13.76 5.34
N ALA A 140 -0.08 12.69 5.76
CA ALA A 140 1.34 12.50 5.53
C ALA A 140 1.72 11.02 5.35
N ILE A 141 2.83 10.79 4.66
CA ILE A 141 3.55 9.52 4.62
C ILE A 141 4.91 9.75 5.28
N GLU A 142 5.22 8.92 6.27
CA GLU A 142 6.54 8.87 6.88
C GLU A 142 7.33 7.73 6.26
N LEU A 143 8.57 8.04 5.85
CA LEU A 143 9.37 7.16 5.01
C LEU A 143 10.77 7.04 5.56
N PHE A 144 11.28 5.82 5.74
CA PHE A 144 12.69 5.53 5.99
C PHE A 144 13.29 4.90 4.75
N HIS A 145 14.49 5.31 4.35
CA HIS A 145 15.21 4.67 3.26
C HIS A 145 16.70 4.53 3.56
N THR A 146 17.33 3.53 2.95
CA THR A 146 18.77 3.29 3.07
C THR A 146 19.61 4.39 2.41
N LEU A 147 20.83 4.60 2.88
CA LEU A 147 21.75 5.63 2.35
C LEU A 147 22.70 5.12 1.24
N ARG A 148 22.68 3.82 0.95
CA ARG A 148 23.53 3.25 -0.10
C ARG A 148 23.15 3.88 -1.45
N PRO A 149 24.12 4.27 -2.29
CA PRO A 149 23.83 4.69 -3.65
C PRO A 149 23.05 3.61 -4.38
N TYR A 150 21.94 4.00 -5.00
CA TYR A 150 21.06 3.14 -5.77
C TYR A 150 20.59 3.95 -6.98
N GLU A 151 20.54 3.28 -8.12
CA GLU A 151 20.05 3.82 -9.38
C GLU A 151 18.92 2.91 -9.83
N PRO A 152 17.67 3.41 -9.85
CA PRO A 152 16.53 2.59 -10.25
C PRO A 152 16.53 2.31 -11.74
N ASP A 153 15.90 1.21 -12.14
CA ASP A 153 15.64 0.94 -13.55
C ASP A 153 14.75 2.05 -14.14
N ALA A 154 15.01 2.44 -15.38
CA ALA A 154 14.30 3.56 -16.03
C ALA A 154 12.79 3.33 -16.20
N GLU A 155 12.36 2.07 -16.15
CA GLU A 155 10.95 1.64 -16.25
C GLU A 155 10.34 1.34 -14.87
N ASP A 156 11.11 1.48 -13.79
CA ASP A 156 10.65 1.20 -12.43
C ASP A 156 9.91 2.40 -11.86
N THR A 157 8.60 2.37 -12.05
CA THR A 157 7.67 3.35 -11.50
C THR A 157 6.75 2.68 -10.51
N THR A 158 6.37 3.40 -9.45
CA THR A 158 5.33 2.95 -8.53
C THR A 158 4.31 4.06 -8.33
N LEU A 159 3.02 3.73 -8.39
CA LEU A 159 1.91 4.63 -8.10
C LEU A 159 1.04 4.02 -7.00
N GLU A 160 0.83 4.80 -5.94
CA GLU A 160 -0.05 4.49 -4.82
C GLU A 160 -1.19 5.52 -4.76
N VAL A 161 -2.42 5.05 -4.53
CA VAL A 161 -3.60 5.88 -4.32
C VAL A 161 -4.30 5.44 -3.04
N LEU A 162 -4.28 6.32 -2.03
CA LEU A 162 -4.69 6.04 -0.66
C LEU A 162 -5.98 6.80 -0.34
N MET A 163 -7.11 6.12 -0.24
CA MET A 163 -8.45 6.71 -0.27
C MET A 163 -9.14 6.65 1.08
N HIS A 164 -9.68 7.78 1.54
CA HIS A 164 -10.26 7.96 2.87
C HIS A 164 -11.74 8.34 2.83
N GLY A 165 -12.51 7.87 3.81
CA GLY A 165 -13.92 8.26 3.96
C GLY A 165 -14.80 7.68 2.86
N ILE A 166 -14.61 6.39 2.56
CA ILE A 166 -15.27 5.65 1.47
C ILE A 166 -16.47 4.81 1.93
N ALA A 167 -16.89 4.91 3.20
CA ALA A 167 -17.85 4.00 3.83
C ALA A 167 -19.11 3.70 2.99
N GLU A 168 -19.71 4.72 2.36
CA GLU A 168 -20.89 4.54 1.51
C GLU A 168 -20.59 3.67 0.28
N ALA A 169 -19.49 3.96 -0.42
CA ALA A 169 -19.08 3.23 -1.61
C ALA A 169 -18.50 1.83 -1.29
N ALA A 170 -18.03 1.63 -0.06
CA ALA A 170 -17.44 0.37 0.38
C ALA A 170 -18.48 -0.69 0.83
N ASN A 171 -19.78 -0.37 0.77
CA ASN A 171 -20.85 -1.30 1.15
C ASN A 171 -20.82 -2.66 0.42
N PRO A 172 -20.44 -2.78 -0.87
CA PRO A 172 -20.32 -4.07 -1.55
C PRO A 172 -19.32 -5.04 -0.91
N PHE A 173 -18.36 -4.54 -0.12
CA PHE A 173 -17.31 -5.31 0.56
C PHE A 173 -17.68 -5.69 2.00
N ARG A 174 -18.94 -5.49 2.40
CA ARG A 174 -19.48 -5.86 3.72
C ARG A 174 -20.25 -7.19 3.67
N GLY A 175 -20.28 -7.88 4.80
CA GLY A 175 -21.10 -9.06 5.06
C GLY A 175 -20.31 -10.35 5.15
N ASP A 176 -21.02 -11.45 5.40
CA ASP A 176 -20.41 -12.76 5.52
C ASP A 176 -19.71 -13.14 4.21
N GLY A 177 -18.42 -13.50 4.30
CA GLY A 177 -17.58 -13.85 3.16
C GLY A 177 -18.08 -15.06 2.35
N GLY A 178 -17.29 -15.48 1.37
CA GLY A 178 -17.66 -16.57 0.45
C GLY A 178 -18.18 -16.07 -0.89
N SER A 179 -18.82 -16.95 -1.67
CA SER A 179 -19.09 -16.73 -3.10
C SER A 179 -19.96 -15.50 -3.37
N ASP A 180 -20.97 -15.27 -2.55
CA ASP A 180 -21.92 -14.17 -2.77
C ASP A 180 -21.29 -12.81 -2.43
N ALA A 181 -20.51 -12.74 -1.35
CA ALA A 181 -19.74 -11.55 -1.01
C ALA A 181 -18.70 -11.23 -2.09
N LEU A 182 -17.99 -12.26 -2.57
CA LEU A 182 -17.03 -12.11 -3.65
C LEU A 182 -17.68 -11.63 -4.95
N ALA A 183 -18.86 -12.17 -5.31
CA ALA A 183 -19.61 -11.72 -6.48
C ALA A 183 -20.04 -10.25 -6.37
N ARG A 184 -20.49 -9.80 -5.18
CA ARG A 184 -20.80 -8.38 -4.92
C ARG A 184 -19.56 -7.50 -5.04
N ALA A 185 -18.44 -7.88 -4.42
CA ALA A 185 -17.19 -7.14 -4.52
C ALA A 185 -16.72 -7.00 -5.99
N ARG A 186 -16.74 -8.10 -6.75
CA ARG A 186 -16.37 -8.11 -8.17
C ARG A 186 -17.27 -7.24 -9.06
N SER A 187 -18.52 -7.02 -8.67
CA SER A 187 -19.44 -6.15 -9.41
C SER A 187 -19.00 -4.67 -9.44
N VAL A 188 -18.11 -4.26 -8.51
CA VAL A 188 -17.49 -2.92 -8.50
C VAL A 188 -16.50 -2.74 -9.64
N GLY A 189 -15.92 -3.84 -10.15
CA GLY A 189 -15.04 -3.82 -11.32
C GLY A 189 -13.56 -3.52 -11.04
N LEU A 190 -13.11 -3.61 -9.78
CA LEU A 190 -11.71 -3.31 -9.39
C LEU A 190 -10.67 -4.13 -10.16
N GLY A 191 -10.95 -5.41 -10.43
CA GLY A 191 -10.05 -6.29 -11.18
C GLY A 191 -9.88 -5.95 -12.66
N ASN A 192 -10.59 -4.95 -13.19
CA ASN A 192 -10.47 -4.51 -14.58
C ASN A 192 -10.14 -3.02 -14.71
N VAL A 193 -9.67 -2.37 -13.63
CA VAL A 193 -9.17 -0.99 -13.66
C VAL A 193 -8.02 -0.84 -14.66
N ILE A 194 -7.13 -1.84 -14.67
CA ILE A 194 -6.14 -2.04 -15.74
C ILE A 194 -6.44 -3.38 -16.44
N PRO A 195 -6.84 -3.38 -17.73
CA PRO A 195 -7.29 -4.59 -18.40
C PRO A 195 -6.15 -5.57 -18.69
N GLY A 196 -6.51 -6.86 -18.72
CA GLY A 196 -5.61 -7.94 -19.17
C GLY A 196 -4.74 -8.56 -18.09
N PHE A 197 -5.04 -8.30 -16.81
CA PHE A 197 -4.37 -8.94 -15.68
C PHE A 197 -5.11 -10.21 -15.25
N ALA A 198 -4.36 -11.22 -14.80
CA ALA A 198 -4.91 -12.32 -14.02
C ALA A 198 -5.17 -11.80 -12.60
N VAL A 199 -6.32 -12.15 -12.02
CA VAL A 199 -6.77 -11.63 -10.72
C VAL A 199 -6.92 -12.77 -9.72
N ASP A 200 -6.39 -12.55 -8.52
CA ASP A 200 -6.61 -13.35 -7.32
C ASP A 200 -7.20 -12.43 -6.24
N ASP A 201 -8.42 -12.71 -5.78
CA ASP A 201 -9.16 -11.83 -4.89
C ASP A 201 -9.93 -12.58 -3.80
N HIS A 202 -10.15 -11.88 -2.68
CA HIS A 202 -10.77 -12.45 -1.49
C HIS A 202 -11.69 -11.44 -0.81
N ALA A 203 -12.87 -11.90 -0.41
CA ALA A 203 -13.82 -11.15 0.43
C ALA A 203 -13.80 -11.73 1.85
N PHE A 204 -13.48 -10.87 2.82
CA PHE A 204 -13.27 -11.24 4.23
C PHE A 204 -14.57 -11.26 5.04
N THR A 205 -14.52 -11.94 6.19
CA THR A 205 -15.61 -12.00 7.16
C THR A 205 -15.17 -11.32 8.46
N PRO A 206 -15.95 -10.39 9.03
CA PRO A 206 -17.30 -9.98 8.64
C PRO A 206 -17.36 -8.90 7.54
N ALA A 207 -16.22 -8.35 7.13
CA ALA A 207 -16.12 -7.38 6.04
C ALA A 207 -14.66 -7.31 5.57
N GLY A 208 -14.42 -6.70 4.41
CA GLY A 208 -13.10 -6.46 3.85
C GLY A 208 -12.91 -7.08 2.47
N TYR A 209 -11.99 -6.53 1.69
CA TYR A 209 -11.63 -7.10 0.38
C TYR A 209 -10.16 -6.89 0.05
N SER A 210 -9.54 -7.88 -0.58
CA SER A 210 -8.21 -7.75 -1.16
C SER A 210 -8.16 -8.35 -2.54
N LEU A 211 -7.33 -7.76 -3.38
CA LEU A 211 -7.11 -8.22 -4.75
C LEU A 211 -5.66 -8.04 -5.10
N ASN A 212 -5.06 -9.09 -5.66
CA ASN A 212 -3.82 -9.03 -6.42
C ASN A 212 -4.08 -9.30 -7.89
N ALA A 213 -3.49 -8.49 -8.74
CA ALA A 213 -3.54 -8.65 -10.18
C ALA A 213 -2.12 -8.74 -10.72
N LEU A 214 -1.84 -9.72 -11.59
CA LEU A 214 -0.53 -9.89 -12.23
C LEU A 214 -0.62 -10.00 -13.75
N ARG A 215 0.36 -9.40 -14.44
CA ARG A 215 0.60 -9.53 -15.89
C ARG A 215 2.09 -9.35 -16.20
N GLY A 216 2.80 -10.45 -16.41
CA GLY A 216 4.25 -10.41 -16.65
C GLY A 216 4.98 -9.82 -15.42
N PRO A 217 5.80 -8.76 -15.57
CA PRO A 217 6.44 -8.08 -14.45
C PRO A 217 5.53 -7.04 -13.76
N HIS A 218 4.33 -6.80 -14.29
CA HIS A 218 3.45 -5.78 -13.75
C HIS A 218 2.45 -6.36 -12.76
N TYR A 219 2.15 -5.58 -11.72
CA TYR A 219 1.09 -5.85 -10.78
C TYR A 219 0.17 -4.64 -10.58
N PHE A 220 -1.02 -4.90 -10.07
CA PHE A 220 -1.69 -3.94 -9.21
C PHE A 220 -2.39 -4.66 -8.06
N THR A 221 -2.61 -3.97 -6.96
CA THR A 221 -3.28 -4.50 -5.78
C THR A 221 -4.30 -3.52 -5.24
N PHE A 222 -5.35 -4.04 -4.59
CA PHE A 222 -6.32 -3.27 -3.83
C PHE A 222 -6.51 -3.89 -2.45
N HIS A 223 -6.55 -3.06 -1.41
CA HIS A 223 -7.04 -3.46 -0.08
C HIS A 223 -8.16 -2.51 0.35
N VAL A 224 -9.27 -3.05 0.84
CA VAL A 224 -10.47 -2.28 1.19
C VAL A 224 -10.93 -2.62 2.60
N THR A 225 -10.96 -1.59 3.44
CA THR A 225 -11.45 -1.56 4.82
C THR A 225 -12.79 -0.81 4.83
N PRO A 226 -13.93 -1.51 4.81
CA PRO A 226 -15.25 -0.92 4.57
C PRO A 226 -15.93 -0.36 5.83
N GLU A 227 -15.29 -0.35 6.99
CA GLU A 227 -15.83 0.09 8.29
C GLU A 227 -16.37 1.52 8.24
N ASP A 228 -17.47 1.82 8.95
CA ASP A 228 -18.05 3.18 8.97
C ASP A 228 -17.06 4.22 9.53
N VAL A 229 -16.29 3.85 10.55
CA VAL A 229 -15.24 4.67 11.14
C VAL A 229 -13.89 4.13 10.66
N GLY A 230 -13.10 4.97 10.01
CA GLY A 230 -11.82 4.58 9.45
C GLY A 230 -11.90 3.92 8.07
N SER A 231 -13.05 4.01 7.36
CA SER A 231 -13.16 3.51 5.99
C SER A 231 -12.00 3.95 5.11
N TYR A 232 -11.38 2.98 4.45
CA TYR A 232 -10.15 3.16 3.71
C TYR A 232 -10.05 2.19 2.54
N ALA A 233 -9.46 2.63 1.44
CA ALA A 233 -9.00 1.74 0.39
C ALA A 233 -7.66 2.20 -0.14
N SER A 234 -6.80 1.26 -0.48
CA SER A 234 -5.53 1.50 -1.15
C SER A 234 -5.53 0.87 -2.53
N PHE A 235 -4.76 1.47 -3.42
CA PHE A 235 -4.38 0.92 -4.71
C PHE A 235 -2.90 1.13 -4.90
N GLU A 236 -2.18 0.11 -5.37
CA GLU A 236 -0.79 0.24 -5.74
C GLU A 236 -0.51 -0.50 -7.06
N THR A 237 0.33 0.07 -7.92
CA THR A 237 0.77 -0.56 -9.17
C THR A 237 2.18 -0.12 -9.56
N ASN A 238 2.90 -1.00 -10.26
CA ASN A 238 4.11 -0.65 -11.00
C ASN A 238 3.91 -0.49 -12.51
N VAL A 239 2.66 -0.40 -12.97
CA VAL A 239 2.37 -0.02 -14.35
C VAL A 239 2.69 1.47 -14.49
N ASP A 240 3.39 1.83 -15.57
CA ASP A 240 3.73 3.22 -15.85
C ASP A 240 2.46 4.07 -16.03
N HIS A 241 2.11 4.80 -14.99
CA HIS A 241 0.95 5.68 -14.94
C HIS A 241 1.12 6.93 -15.81
N ARG A 242 2.34 7.29 -16.21
CA ARG A 242 2.59 8.45 -17.11
C ARG A 242 2.02 8.19 -18.50
N ALA A 243 1.92 6.92 -18.90
CA ALA A 243 1.27 6.51 -20.14
C ALA A 243 -0.27 6.56 -20.06
N ASP A 244 -0.85 6.76 -18.87
CA ASP A 244 -2.29 6.67 -18.63
C ASP A 244 -2.76 7.69 -17.57
N PRO A 245 -2.95 8.96 -17.97
CA PRO A 245 -3.30 10.03 -17.03
C PRO A 245 -4.67 9.83 -16.36
N GLU A 246 -5.53 8.97 -16.92
CA GLU A 246 -6.87 8.69 -16.40
C GLU A 246 -6.88 7.52 -15.38
N LEU A 247 -5.73 6.90 -15.11
CA LEU A 247 -5.63 5.79 -14.17
C LEU A 247 -6.09 6.19 -12.76
N VAL A 248 -5.60 7.31 -12.24
CA VAL A 248 -5.98 7.80 -10.90
C VAL A 248 -7.48 8.05 -10.81
N LEU A 249 -8.09 8.66 -11.85
CA LEU A 249 -9.53 8.89 -11.87
C LEU A 249 -10.32 7.58 -11.86
N ARG A 250 -9.93 6.60 -12.68
CA ARG A 250 -10.57 5.27 -12.70
C ARG A 250 -10.44 4.50 -11.39
N VAL A 251 -9.35 4.71 -10.65
CA VAL A 251 -9.14 4.12 -9.31
C VAL A 251 -10.05 4.80 -8.28
N VAL A 252 -10.15 6.13 -8.32
CA VAL A 252 -10.87 6.93 -7.31
C VAL A 252 -12.40 6.89 -7.52
N GLU A 253 -12.87 6.81 -8.75
CA GLU A 253 -14.30 6.90 -9.11
C GLU A 253 -15.19 5.83 -8.44
N PRO A 254 -14.83 4.53 -8.38
CA PRO A 254 -15.65 3.53 -7.70
C PRO A 254 -15.85 3.82 -6.21
N PHE A 255 -14.82 4.36 -5.55
CA PHE A 255 -14.80 4.59 -4.11
C PHE A 255 -15.33 5.95 -3.68
N ARG A 256 -15.28 6.95 -4.57
CA ARG A 256 -15.79 8.29 -4.29
C ARG A 256 -15.31 8.81 -2.90
N PRO A 257 -14.00 8.80 -2.58
CA PRO A 257 -13.48 9.16 -1.26
C PRO A 257 -13.76 10.62 -0.90
N GLN A 258 -13.78 10.93 0.39
CA GLN A 258 -13.80 12.32 0.88
C GLN A 258 -12.46 13.01 0.66
N ALA A 259 -11.37 12.27 0.82
CA ALA A 259 -10.01 12.69 0.54
C ALA A 259 -9.18 11.50 0.08
N PHE A 260 -8.15 11.74 -0.73
CA PHE A 260 -7.20 10.71 -1.08
C PHE A 260 -5.79 11.29 -1.25
N ASP A 261 -4.80 10.45 -1.07
CA ASP A 261 -3.40 10.77 -1.30
C ASP A 261 -2.91 10.00 -2.53
N VAL A 262 -2.01 10.61 -3.30
CA VAL A 262 -1.25 9.95 -4.35
C VAL A 262 0.21 10.00 -3.96
N PHE A 263 0.87 8.85 -3.94
CA PHE A 263 2.30 8.72 -3.71
C PHE A 263 2.94 8.02 -4.89
N ALA A 264 3.97 8.62 -5.48
CA ALA A 264 4.54 8.10 -6.72
C ALA A 264 6.06 8.18 -6.72
N TYR A 265 6.68 7.12 -7.22
CA TYR A 265 8.11 7.00 -7.50
C TYR A 265 8.34 7.03 -9.00
N ALA A 266 9.21 7.93 -9.46
CA ALA A 266 9.61 8.06 -10.86
C ALA A 266 11.14 8.08 -10.98
N PRO A 267 11.74 7.25 -11.86
CA PRO A 267 13.19 7.12 -11.97
C PRO A 267 13.84 8.30 -12.71
N ASP A 268 13.07 9.03 -13.52
CA ASP A 268 13.51 10.23 -14.25
C ASP A 268 13.59 11.50 -13.37
N GLY A 269 13.07 11.42 -12.14
CA GLY A 269 13.00 12.55 -11.23
C GLY A 269 11.88 13.55 -11.53
N GLU A 270 11.00 13.27 -12.50
CA GLU A 270 9.91 14.18 -12.86
C GLU A 270 8.83 14.19 -11.77
N ALA A 271 8.44 15.40 -11.35
CA ALA A 271 7.39 15.57 -10.37
C ALA A 271 6.03 15.24 -10.99
N LEU A 272 5.25 14.40 -10.29
CA LEU A 272 3.90 14.06 -10.71
C LEU A 272 2.99 15.28 -10.56
N SER A 273 2.29 15.64 -11.63
CA SER A 273 1.25 16.66 -11.61
C SER A 273 -0.07 16.05 -12.05
N LEU A 274 -1.11 16.21 -11.23
CA LEU A 274 -2.42 15.63 -11.47
C LEU A 274 -3.52 16.66 -11.24
N GLU A 275 -4.51 16.66 -12.12
CA GLU A 275 -5.80 17.30 -11.92
C GLU A 275 -6.87 16.21 -11.85
N VAL A 276 -7.65 16.19 -10.77
CA VAL A 276 -8.69 15.18 -10.58
C VAL A 276 -10.05 15.87 -10.47
N PRO A 277 -10.94 15.74 -11.47
CA PRO A 277 -12.25 16.39 -11.45
C PRO A 277 -13.04 16.11 -10.17
N GLY A 278 -13.60 17.16 -9.58
CA GLY A 278 -14.37 17.06 -8.32
C GLY A 278 -13.52 17.06 -7.04
N TYR A 279 -12.19 17.16 -7.16
CA TYR A 279 -11.26 17.26 -6.04
C TYR A 279 -10.38 18.50 -6.14
N VAL A 280 -9.93 18.99 -4.99
CA VAL A 280 -9.01 20.12 -4.85
C VAL A 280 -7.69 19.60 -4.30
N LEU A 281 -6.58 19.96 -4.94
CA LEU A 281 -5.23 19.68 -4.45
C LEU A 281 -4.92 20.58 -3.25
N HIS A 282 -4.67 19.96 -2.10
CA HIS A 282 -4.37 20.65 -0.83
C HIS A 282 -2.88 20.66 -0.49
N GLN A 283 -2.14 19.61 -0.83
CA GLN A 283 -0.71 19.52 -0.61
C GLN A 283 -0.02 18.88 -1.81
N HIS A 284 1.18 19.37 -2.14
CA HIS A 284 2.06 18.76 -3.12
C HIS A 284 3.50 18.86 -2.59
N VAL A 285 4.12 17.72 -2.32
CA VAL A 285 5.48 17.63 -1.80
C VAL A 285 6.30 16.75 -2.72
N THR A 286 7.45 17.23 -3.15
CA THR A 286 8.39 16.50 -4.02
C THR A 286 9.75 16.42 -3.34
N ALA A 287 10.38 15.25 -3.35
CA ALA A 287 11.74 15.09 -2.85
C ALA A 287 12.45 13.89 -3.50
N PRO A 288 13.79 13.91 -3.60
CA PRO A 288 14.53 12.75 -4.07
C PRO A 288 14.66 11.67 -2.97
N VAL A 289 14.44 10.42 -3.34
CA VAL A 289 14.60 9.23 -2.48
C VAL A 289 15.37 8.18 -3.27
N CYS A 290 16.59 7.86 -2.86
CA CYS A 290 17.40 6.77 -3.46
C CYS A 290 17.44 6.73 -5.00
N GLY A 291 17.62 7.89 -5.65
CA GLY A 291 17.67 7.95 -7.12
C GLY A 291 16.31 8.19 -7.79
N TYR A 292 15.20 7.94 -7.11
CA TYR A 292 13.86 8.32 -7.58
C TYR A 292 13.55 9.78 -7.27
N GLY A 293 12.77 10.43 -8.15
CA GLY A 293 11.91 11.54 -7.78
C GLY A 293 10.62 11.01 -7.16
N VAL A 294 10.29 11.49 -5.96
CA VAL A 294 9.09 11.06 -5.24
C VAL A 294 8.14 12.23 -5.09
N SER A 295 6.87 11.99 -5.40
CA SER A 295 5.79 12.98 -5.31
C SER A 295 4.69 12.50 -4.37
N PHE A 296 4.27 13.38 -3.47
CA PHE A 296 3.10 13.20 -2.61
C PHE A 296 2.08 14.31 -2.91
N LEU A 297 0.87 13.92 -3.27
CA LEU A 297 -0.24 14.82 -3.53
C LEU A 297 -1.40 14.46 -2.62
N HIS A 298 -1.98 15.44 -1.92
CA HIS A 298 -3.16 15.25 -1.08
C HIS A 298 -4.36 16.00 -1.68
N PHE A 299 -5.44 15.28 -1.95
CA PHE A 299 -6.67 15.79 -2.54
C PHE A 299 -7.86 15.66 -1.59
N CYS A 300 -8.74 16.66 -1.57
CA CYS A 300 -10.00 16.63 -0.83
C CYS A 300 -11.18 17.03 -1.72
N ARG A 301 -12.36 16.53 -1.40
CA ARG A 301 -13.59 17.08 -1.96
C ARG A 301 -13.81 18.50 -1.46
N PRO A 302 -14.24 19.43 -2.34
CA PRO A 302 -14.67 20.73 -1.89
C PRO A 302 -15.88 20.59 -0.97
N ALA A 303 -15.94 21.40 0.08
CA ALA A 303 -17.11 21.45 0.95
C ALA A 303 -18.34 21.90 0.14
N ALA A 304 -19.47 21.21 0.31
CA ALA A 304 -20.75 21.59 -0.30
C ALA A 304 -21.43 22.81 0.36
N GLY A 305 -20.72 23.50 1.26
CA GLY A 305 -21.23 24.56 2.12
C GLY A 305 -21.10 24.20 3.60
N ALA A 306 -21.80 24.95 4.46
CA ALA A 306 -21.84 24.67 5.88
C ALA A 306 -22.63 23.38 6.16
N THR A 307 -22.03 22.45 6.90
CA THR A 307 -22.70 21.24 7.38
C THR A 307 -23.30 21.47 8.77
N GLY A 308 -24.40 20.78 9.08
CA GLY A 308 -24.99 20.78 10.43
C GLY A 308 -24.24 19.86 11.39
N ALA A 309 -24.51 20.00 12.69
CA ALA A 309 -24.01 19.06 13.70
C ALA A 309 -24.73 17.70 13.58
N THR A 310 -23.97 16.61 13.66
CA THR A 310 -24.52 15.24 13.71
C THR A 310 -24.72 14.81 15.17
N PRO A 311 -25.92 14.35 15.57
CA PRO A 311 -26.14 13.82 16.90
C PRO A 311 -25.24 12.61 17.18
N ILE A 312 -24.52 12.62 18.30
CA ILE A 312 -23.72 11.48 18.77
C ILE A 312 -24.58 10.70 19.75
N ALA A 313 -24.84 9.41 19.45
CA ALA A 313 -25.50 8.53 20.40
C ALA A 313 -24.59 8.29 21.60
N LEU A 314 -25.06 8.61 22.81
CA LEU A 314 -24.25 8.52 24.03
C LEU A 314 -24.11 7.10 24.59
N GLY A 315 -24.86 6.13 24.04
CA GLY A 315 -24.99 4.80 24.63
C GLY A 315 -25.87 4.80 25.88
#